data_AF-A0A1V4VR30-F1
#
_entry.id   AF-A0A1V4VR30-F1
#
_cell.length_a   1.000
_cell.length_b   1.000
_cell.length_c   1.000
_cell.angle_alpha   90.00
_cell.angle_beta   90.00
_cell.angle_gamma   90.00
#
_symmetry.space_group_name_H-M   'P 1'
#
loop_
_entity.id
_entity.type
_entity.pdbx_description
1 polymer ?
#
loop_
_entity_poly.entity_id
_entity_poly.type
_entity_poly.pdbx_seq_one_letter_code
_entity_poly.pdbx_strand_id
1 'polypeptide(L)'
;MSRNQFFKVYISALFGLNVDLVNRVPTTEARMIRRIVRDDRFRGFTPDMTFDQWDSVRRGESKSVFKNQEECDVMFNSSLLYELNALRPFAEASLDNVPDDSPNCDIKERLLNLLSFFEPMDVSKVPFNSILREFIGGSIYTE
;
A
#
# COMPACT_ATOMS: atom_id res chain seq x y z
N MET A 1 16.05 -25.57 17.46
CA MET A 1 15.12 -26.16 16.48
C MET A 1 15.83 -26.21 15.14
N SER A 2 15.78 -27.32 14.41
CA SER A 2 16.49 -27.41 13.13
C SER A 2 15.86 -26.44 12.13
N ARG A 3 16.68 -25.81 11.28
CA ARG A 3 16.29 -24.77 10.30
C ARG A 3 15.30 -25.28 9.22
N ASN A 4 14.85 -26.53 9.31
CA ASN A 4 14.25 -27.33 8.23
C ASN A 4 12.80 -27.79 8.53
N GLN A 5 12.09 -27.13 9.47
CA GLN A 5 10.69 -27.46 9.82
C GLN A 5 9.66 -26.43 9.36
N PHE A 6 10.08 -25.23 8.95
CA PHE A 6 9.18 -24.16 8.51
C PHE A 6 9.49 -23.77 7.07
N PHE A 7 8.44 -23.59 6.27
CA PHE A 7 8.52 -22.97 4.96
C PHE A 7 8.30 -21.46 5.10
N LYS A 8 9.30 -20.66 4.77
CA LYS A 8 9.33 -19.21 4.99
C LYS A 8 8.93 -18.47 3.72
N VAL A 9 7.83 -17.72 3.81
CA VAL A 9 7.35 -16.87 2.71
C VAL A 9 7.68 -15.41 3.02
N TYR A 10 8.34 -14.72 2.10
CA TYR A 10 8.53 -13.28 2.17
C TYR A 10 7.53 -12.56 1.27
N ILE A 11 6.65 -11.75 1.86
CA ILE A 11 5.65 -10.96 1.13
C ILE A 11 6.18 -9.54 0.96
N SER A 12 6.30 -9.11 -0.28
CA SER A 12 6.67 -7.75 -0.66
C SER A 12 5.52 -7.04 -1.37
N ALA A 13 5.63 -5.73 -1.53
CA ALA A 13 4.71 -4.91 -2.30
C ALA A 13 5.53 -3.98 -3.19
N LEU A 14 6.41 -4.56 -4.02
CA LEU A 14 7.36 -3.85 -4.88
C LEU A 14 6.63 -3.33 -6.10
N PHE A 15 6.12 -2.10 -6.02
CA PHE A 15 5.52 -1.42 -7.15
C PHE A 15 6.58 -1.17 -8.23
N GLY A 16 6.31 -1.69 -9.42
CA GLY A 16 7.28 -1.77 -10.53
C GLY A 16 6.95 -0.91 -11.74
N LEU A 17 5.82 -0.21 -11.76
CA LEU A 17 5.47 0.68 -12.87
C LEU A 17 6.06 2.07 -12.68
N ASN A 18 6.49 2.64 -13.80
CA ASN A 18 6.87 4.04 -13.90
C ASN A 18 5.73 4.84 -14.53
N VAL A 19 5.68 6.14 -14.25
CA VAL A 19 4.77 7.07 -14.94
C VAL A 19 5.21 7.23 -16.40
N ASP A 20 6.51 7.33 -16.62
CA ASP A 20 7.14 7.39 -17.95
C ASP A 20 8.54 6.75 -17.92
N LEU A 21 9.38 7.02 -18.94
CA LEU A 21 10.71 6.43 -19.06
C LEU A 21 11.71 6.89 -17.98
N VAL A 22 11.45 8.03 -17.31
CA VAL A 22 12.40 8.64 -16.36
C VAL A 22 11.79 8.84 -14.97
N ASN A 23 10.47 8.89 -14.85
CA ASN A 23 9.74 9.12 -13.61
C ASN A 23 9.24 7.79 -13.02
N ARG A 24 10.03 7.24 -12.09
CA ARG A 24 9.66 6.03 -11.34
C ARG A 24 8.66 6.35 -10.24
N VAL A 25 7.68 5.48 -10.04
CA VAL A 25 6.83 5.52 -8.84
C VAL A 25 7.56 4.87 -7.67
N PRO A 26 7.82 5.60 -6.57
CA PRO A 26 8.47 5.00 -5.42
C PRO A 26 7.55 3.97 -4.77
N THR A 27 8.10 2.79 -4.52
CA THR A 27 7.39 1.70 -3.84
C THR A 27 6.88 2.13 -2.45
N THR A 28 7.55 3.06 -1.78
CA THR A 28 7.10 3.61 -0.50
C THR A 28 5.76 4.33 -0.62
N GLU A 29 5.52 5.04 -1.73
CA GLU A 29 4.26 5.76 -1.94
C GLU A 29 3.11 4.82 -2.20
N ALA A 30 3.30 3.84 -3.08
CA ALA A 30 2.27 2.84 -3.34
C ALA A 30 1.89 2.08 -2.04
N ARG A 31 2.88 1.80 -1.18
CA ARG A 31 2.64 1.17 0.13
C ARG A 31 1.96 2.10 1.13
N MET A 32 2.27 3.38 1.11
CA MET A 32 1.57 4.39 1.91
C MET A 32 0.09 4.49 1.48
N ILE A 33 -0.18 4.57 0.18
CA ILE A 33 -1.55 4.62 -0.38
C ILE A 33 -2.35 3.39 0.02
N ARG A 34 -1.78 2.18 -0.14
CA ARG A 34 -2.40 0.95 0.36
C ARG A 34 -2.76 1.05 1.84
N ARG A 35 -1.84 1.56 2.64
CA ARG A 35 -2.01 1.64 4.09
C ARG A 35 -3.12 2.62 4.48
N ILE A 36 -3.14 3.81 3.90
CA ILE A 36 -4.18 4.82 4.15
C ILE A 36 -5.56 4.24 3.80
N VAL A 37 -5.71 3.68 2.59
CA VAL A 37 -7.00 3.13 2.16
C VAL A 37 -7.48 2.02 3.09
N ARG A 38 -6.57 1.14 3.54
CA ARG A 38 -6.94 0.06 4.47
C ARG A 38 -7.27 0.59 5.86
N ASP A 39 -6.41 1.46 6.39
CA ASP A 39 -6.46 1.91 7.77
C ASP A 39 -7.69 2.83 8.01
N ASP A 40 -8.03 3.67 7.03
CA ASP A 40 -9.25 4.51 7.03
C ASP A 40 -10.52 3.66 6.96
N ARG A 41 -10.58 2.70 6.01
CA ARG A 41 -11.80 1.93 5.77
C ARG A 41 -12.10 0.83 6.78
N PHE A 42 -11.09 0.20 7.36
CA PHE A 42 -11.27 -1.01 8.16
C PHE A 42 -10.77 -0.89 9.60
N ARG A 43 -9.97 0.13 9.93
CA ARG A 43 -9.36 0.26 11.26
C ARG A 43 -9.74 1.54 11.99
N GLY A 44 -10.46 2.46 11.34
CA GLY A 44 -10.88 3.73 11.93
C GLY A 44 -9.71 4.67 12.24
N PHE A 45 -8.57 4.51 11.56
CA PHE A 45 -7.43 5.41 11.67
C PHE A 45 -7.57 6.48 10.61
N THR A 46 -7.41 7.75 11.00
CA THR A 46 -7.35 8.83 10.01
C THR A 46 -6.04 8.73 9.20
N PRO A 47 -6.00 9.30 7.99
CA PRO A 47 -4.77 9.35 7.21
C PRO A 47 -3.62 10.05 7.94
N ASP A 48 -3.91 11.11 8.72
CA ASP A 48 -2.90 11.78 9.55
C ASP A 48 -2.24 10.85 10.57
N MET A 49 -3.05 10.06 11.28
CA MET A 49 -2.50 9.05 12.20
C MET A 49 -1.64 8.01 11.48
N THR A 50 -1.95 7.71 10.21
CA THR A 50 -1.17 6.80 9.38
C THR A 50 0.17 7.42 8.99
N PHE A 51 0.20 8.71 8.65
CA PHE A 51 1.42 9.46 8.34
C PHE A 51 2.37 9.51 9.54
N ASP A 52 1.85 9.86 10.72
CA ASP A 52 2.65 9.98 11.95
C ASP A 52 3.32 8.66 12.35
N GLN A 53 2.69 7.53 12.01
CA GLN A 53 3.23 6.20 12.29
C GLN A 53 4.22 5.70 11.24
N TRP A 54 4.28 6.32 10.06
CA TRP A 54 4.98 5.77 8.90
C TRP A 54 6.46 5.53 9.16
N ASP A 55 7.15 6.48 9.77
CA ASP A 55 8.58 6.34 10.10
C ASP A 55 8.83 5.19 11.07
N SER A 56 7.92 4.98 12.03
CA SER A 56 8.00 3.85 12.96
C SER A 56 7.86 2.51 12.25
N VAL A 57 6.90 2.42 11.33
CA VAL A 57 6.68 1.25 10.47
C VAL A 57 7.92 0.97 9.63
N ARG A 58 8.47 1.98 8.94
CA ARG A 58 9.68 1.87 8.12
C ARG A 58 10.89 1.42 8.93
N ARG A 59 11.06 1.91 10.16
CA ARG A 59 12.11 1.44 11.07
C ARG A 59 11.92 -0.02 11.45
N GLY A 60 10.70 -0.44 11.75
CA GLY A 60 10.36 -1.84 12.04
C GLY A 60 10.68 -2.76 10.86
N GLU A 61 10.32 -2.33 9.66
CA GLU A 61 10.62 -3.05 8.42
C GLU A 61 12.12 -3.25 8.22
N SER A 62 12.92 -2.18 8.33
CA SER A 62 14.37 -2.27 8.17
C SER A 62 15.04 -3.17 9.21
N LYS A 63 14.55 -3.15 10.45
CA LYS A 63 15.13 -3.94 11.55
C LYS A 63 14.80 -5.43 11.45
N SER A 64 13.59 -5.76 11.02
CA SER A 64 13.03 -7.12 11.19
C SER A 64 12.49 -7.75 9.92
N VAL A 65 12.03 -6.97 8.93
CA VAL A 65 11.42 -7.51 7.71
C VAL A 65 12.48 -7.62 6.62
N PHE A 66 13.11 -6.51 6.22
CA PHE A 66 14.07 -6.46 5.11
C PHE A 66 15.32 -7.30 5.37
N LYS A 67 15.77 -7.37 6.63
CA LYS A 67 16.92 -8.19 7.03
C LYS A 67 16.74 -9.67 6.69
N ASN A 68 15.51 -10.17 6.74
CA ASN A 68 15.22 -11.61 6.60
C ASN A 68 14.79 -12.02 5.19
N GLN A 69 14.77 -11.09 4.23
CA GLN A 69 14.30 -11.38 2.86
C GLN A 69 15.16 -12.45 2.17
N GLU A 70 16.46 -12.50 2.44
CA GLU A 70 17.39 -13.48 1.85
C GLU A 70 17.30 -14.87 2.51
N GLU A 71 16.61 -14.98 3.64
CA GLU A 71 16.46 -16.25 4.37
C GLU A 71 15.14 -16.98 4.07
N CYS A 72 14.32 -16.46 3.14
CA CYS A 72 13.04 -17.07 2.78
C CYS A 72 13.20 -18.15 1.71
N ASP A 73 12.28 -19.11 1.70
CA ASP A 73 12.23 -20.16 0.68
C ASP A 73 11.54 -19.66 -0.60
N VAL A 74 10.61 -18.71 -0.47
CA VAL A 74 9.92 -18.09 -1.61
C VAL A 74 9.56 -16.63 -1.33
N MET A 75 9.64 -15.83 -2.39
CA MET A 75 9.24 -14.43 -2.40
C MET A 75 7.93 -14.26 -3.19
N PHE A 76 6.97 -13.54 -2.61
CA PHE A 76 5.73 -13.18 -3.25
C PHE A 76 5.60 -11.65 -3.32
N ASN A 77 5.52 -11.10 -4.54
CA ASN A 77 5.21 -9.68 -4.72
C ASN A 77 3.69 -9.50 -4.82
N SER A 78 3.10 -8.87 -3.81
CA SER A 78 1.69 -8.53 -3.74
C SER A 78 1.32 -7.28 -4.55
N SER A 79 2.27 -6.64 -5.24
CA SER A 79 1.98 -5.52 -6.14
C SER A 79 1.17 -5.95 -7.36
N LEU A 80 0.23 -5.11 -7.79
CA LEU A 80 -0.60 -5.34 -8.98
C LEU A 80 -0.45 -4.16 -9.93
N LEU A 81 -0.42 -4.47 -11.23
CA LEU A 81 -0.25 -3.47 -12.29
C LEU A 81 -1.25 -2.30 -12.19
N TYR A 82 -2.49 -2.60 -11.82
CA TYR A 82 -3.61 -1.66 -11.82
C TYR A 82 -3.97 -1.12 -10.43
N GLU A 83 -3.18 -1.43 -9.39
CA GLU A 83 -3.59 -1.14 -8.02
C GLU A 83 -3.82 0.35 -7.76
N LEU A 84 -2.98 1.24 -8.31
CA LEU A 84 -3.13 2.68 -8.08
C LEU A 84 -4.37 3.24 -8.78
N ASN A 85 -4.73 2.71 -9.96
CA ASN A 85 -5.98 3.04 -10.64
C ASN A 85 -7.21 2.64 -9.80
N ALA A 86 -7.17 1.46 -9.18
CA ALA A 86 -8.28 0.95 -8.38
C ALA A 86 -8.34 1.56 -6.97
N LEU A 87 -7.19 1.92 -6.39
CA LEU A 87 -7.10 2.55 -5.08
C LEU A 87 -7.40 4.05 -5.13
N ARG A 88 -7.16 4.72 -6.26
CA ARG A 88 -7.23 6.18 -6.40
C ARG A 88 -8.51 6.79 -5.80
N PRO A 89 -9.74 6.36 -6.16
CA PRO A 89 -10.94 7.00 -5.61
C PRO A 89 -11.05 6.91 -4.08
N PHE A 90 -10.58 5.79 -3.51
CA PHE A 90 -10.59 5.60 -2.05
C PHE A 90 -9.48 6.38 -1.38
N ALA A 91 -8.31 6.45 -2.02
CA ALA A 91 -7.17 7.19 -1.53
C ALA A 91 -7.45 8.71 -1.54
N GLU A 92 -8.00 9.25 -2.63
CA GLU A 92 -8.44 10.65 -2.71
C GLU A 92 -9.47 10.96 -1.62
N ALA A 93 -10.52 10.15 -1.48
CA ALA A 93 -11.52 10.33 -0.42
C ALA A 93 -10.93 10.26 1.00
N SER A 94 -9.91 9.42 1.22
CA SER A 94 -9.20 9.37 2.49
C SER A 94 -8.38 10.65 2.69
N LEU A 95 -7.59 11.05 1.69
CA LEU A 95 -6.69 12.20 1.75
C LEU A 95 -7.43 13.53 1.90
N ASP A 96 -8.65 13.64 1.39
CA ASP A 96 -9.51 14.82 1.57
C ASP A 96 -9.88 15.06 3.04
N ASN A 97 -9.80 14.03 3.89
CA ASN A 97 -10.04 14.17 5.33
C ASN A 97 -8.82 14.74 6.10
N VAL A 98 -7.68 14.96 5.43
CA VAL A 98 -6.50 15.59 6.03
C VAL A 98 -6.68 17.11 5.99
N PRO A 99 -6.71 17.82 7.14
CA PRO A 99 -6.82 19.27 7.17
C PRO A 99 -5.67 19.96 6.44
N ASP A 100 -5.95 21.09 5.81
CA ASP A 100 -4.94 21.84 5.05
C ASP A 100 -3.87 22.49 5.96
N ASP A 101 -4.19 22.70 7.24
CA ASP A 101 -3.25 23.16 8.28
C ASP A 101 -2.53 22.01 9.00
N SER A 102 -2.74 20.76 8.57
CA SER A 102 -2.03 19.60 9.12
C SER A 102 -0.51 19.72 8.86
N PRO A 103 0.34 19.33 9.82
CA PRO A 103 1.78 19.22 9.59
C PRO A 103 2.14 18.20 8.49
N ASN A 104 1.21 17.32 8.10
CA ASN A 104 1.39 16.33 7.05
C ASN A 104 0.82 16.77 5.70
N CYS A 105 0.42 18.03 5.52
CA CYS A 105 -0.17 18.53 4.27
C CYS A 105 0.74 18.28 3.04
N ASP A 106 2.05 18.45 3.19
CA ASP A 106 3.03 18.14 2.13
C ASP A 106 2.97 16.67 1.67
N ILE A 107 2.71 15.74 2.60
CA ILE A 107 2.56 14.31 2.29
C ILE A 107 1.26 14.09 1.52
N LYS A 108 0.16 14.72 1.94
CA LYS A 108 -1.14 14.68 1.25
C LYS A 108 -1.00 15.16 -0.20
N GLU A 109 -0.47 16.36 -0.41
CA GLU A 109 -0.33 16.96 -1.74
C GLU A 109 0.53 16.10 -2.67
N ARG A 110 1.64 15.57 -2.15
CA ARG A 110 2.55 14.71 -2.90
C ARG A 110 1.90 13.39 -3.32
N LEU A 111 1.07 12.79 -2.46
CA LEU A 111 0.33 11.58 -2.80
C LEU A 111 -0.79 11.85 -3.81
N LEU A 112 -1.52 12.97 -3.67
CA LEU A 112 -2.51 13.41 -4.65
C LEU A 112 -1.87 13.67 -6.01
N ASN A 113 -0.71 14.32 -6.04
CA ASN A 113 0.05 14.54 -7.27
C ASN A 113 0.44 13.21 -7.93
N LEU A 114 0.94 12.23 -7.16
CA LEU A 114 1.24 10.89 -7.69
C LEU A 114 -0.01 10.21 -8.26
N LEU A 115 -1.14 10.27 -7.55
CA LEU A 115 -2.40 9.66 -7.99
C LEU A 115 -2.95 10.30 -9.27
N SER A 116 -2.66 11.58 -9.51
CA SER A 116 -3.10 12.28 -10.72
C SER A 116 -2.64 11.64 -12.04
N PHE A 117 -1.56 10.84 -12.00
CA PHE A 117 -1.06 10.09 -13.16
C PHE A 117 -1.82 8.79 -13.46
N PHE A 118 -2.76 8.38 -12.60
CA PHE A 118 -3.47 7.10 -12.72
C PHE A 118 -4.96 7.33 -12.97
N GLU A 119 -5.49 6.90 -14.11
CA GLU A 119 -6.92 6.98 -14.38
C GLU A 119 -7.72 6.07 -13.41
N PRO A 120 -8.79 6.54 -12.75
CA PRO A 120 -9.65 5.68 -11.95
C PRO A 120 -10.19 4.51 -12.77
N MET A 121 -10.28 3.32 -12.16
CA MET A 121 -10.89 2.17 -12.80
C MET A 121 -12.12 1.65 -12.05
N ASP A 122 -13.03 1.03 -12.79
CA ASP A 122 -14.17 0.31 -12.23
C ASP A 122 -13.72 -0.92 -11.43
N VAL A 123 -13.91 -0.86 -10.11
CA VAL A 123 -13.52 -1.90 -9.16
C VAL A 123 -14.41 -3.15 -9.21
N SER A 124 -15.53 -3.13 -9.93
CA SER A 124 -16.32 -4.34 -10.20
C SER A 124 -15.51 -5.38 -11.00
N LYS A 125 -14.53 -4.91 -11.78
CA LYS A 125 -13.63 -5.73 -12.61
C LYS A 125 -12.52 -6.41 -11.80
N VAL A 126 -12.32 -6.02 -10.54
CA VAL A 126 -11.30 -6.64 -9.69
C VAL A 126 -11.80 -8.04 -9.29
N PRO A 127 -11.02 -9.12 -9.50
CA PRO A 127 -11.46 -10.46 -9.11
C PRO A 127 -11.80 -10.54 -7.62
N PHE A 128 -12.83 -11.32 -7.28
CA PHE A 128 -13.28 -11.50 -5.89
C PHE A 128 -12.23 -12.19 -5.00
N ASN A 129 -11.26 -12.87 -5.60
CA ASN A 129 -10.12 -13.53 -4.95
C ASN A 129 -8.81 -12.72 -5.06
N SER A 130 -8.86 -11.47 -5.54
CA SER A 130 -7.68 -10.60 -5.61
C SER A 130 -7.30 -10.10 -4.23
N ILE A 131 -5.99 -10.02 -3.93
CA ILE A 131 -5.47 -9.41 -2.70
C ILE A 131 -5.90 -7.94 -2.55
N LEU A 132 -6.18 -7.25 -3.66
CA LEU A 132 -6.63 -5.87 -3.61
C LEU A 132 -7.98 -5.73 -2.87
N ARG A 133 -8.77 -6.81 -2.79
CA ARG A 133 -10.04 -6.85 -2.07
C ARG A 133 -9.88 -6.67 -0.55
N GLU A 134 -8.68 -6.88 0.01
CA GLU A 134 -8.35 -6.50 1.40
C GLU A 134 -8.47 -4.97 1.61
N PHE A 135 -8.23 -4.17 0.56
CA PHE A 135 -8.18 -2.72 0.63
C PHE A 135 -9.49 -2.06 0.19
N ILE A 136 -10.18 -2.65 -0.78
CA ILE A 136 -11.38 -2.04 -1.40
C ILE A 136 -12.68 -2.77 -1.07
N GLY A 137 -12.62 -3.90 -0.36
CA GLY A 137 -13.76 -4.76 -0.03
C GLY A 137 -14.23 -5.66 -1.19
N GLY A 138 -15.17 -6.57 -0.89
CA GLY A 138 -15.72 -7.54 -1.86
C GLY A 138 -14.89 -8.82 -2.00
N SER A 139 -14.11 -9.17 -0.98
CA SER A 139 -13.36 -10.43 -0.90
C SER A 139 -14.30 -11.60 -0.61
N ILE A 140 -14.03 -12.78 -1.18
CA ILE A 140 -14.65 -14.04 -0.72
C ILE A 140 -14.07 -14.55 0.59
N TYR A 141 -12.87 -14.09 0.94
CA TYR A 141 -12.24 -14.35 2.21
C TYR A 141 -12.74 -13.28 3.17
N THR A 142 -13.90 -13.53 3.76
CA THR A 142 -14.46 -12.74 4.87
C THR A 142 -14.63 -13.67 6.06
N GLU A 143 -14.17 -13.20 7.22
CA GLU A 143 -14.84 -13.49 8.49
C GLU A 143 -15.99 -12.48 8.67
#